data_AF-A0A1L9TXK4-F1
#
_entry.id   AF-A0A1L9TXK4-F1
#
_cell.length_a   1.000
_cell.length_b   1.000
_cell.length_c   1.000
_cell.angle_alpha   90.00
_cell.angle_beta   90.00
_cell.angle_gamma   90.00
#
_symmetry.space_group_name_H-M   'P 1'
#
loop_
_entity.id
_entity.type
_entity.pdbx_description
1 polymer ?
#
loop_
_entity_poly.entity_id
_entity_poly.type
_entity_poly.pdbx_seq_one_letter_code
_entity_poly.pdbx_strand_id
1 'polypeptide(L)'
;MSTTTTTTLPTKCNPLTPQLTETVHTYLDKTWTFSSENYRTAFFEMDFPRLLALFCPEAPLDRLESAALFVCLTGILDDAFSQMSIPDSRIIGAKLLDIMQGTANADLSNPLEKILMRIINDMKAQNEDLASDVLKGAIALFHAQTSKARLGVTGLDEYFEFRYGDVGGEYIFHSVDPLCG
;
A
#
# COMPACT_ATOMS: atom_id res chain seq x y z
N MET A 1 -12.07 -7.25 32.95
CA MET A 1 -12.89 -6.27 32.20
C MET A 1 -11.93 -5.20 31.72
N SER A 2 -11.68 -5.14 30.41
CA SER A 2 -10.76 -4.14 29.84
C SER A 2 -11.50 -2.80 29.78
N THR A 3 -11.06 -1.82 30.57
CA THR A 3 -11.59 -0.46 30.51
C THR A 3 -11.06 0.19 29.25
N THR A 4 -11.92 0.35 28.24
CA THR A 4 -11.59 1.11 27.03
C THR A 4 -11.42 2.57 27.41
N THR A 5 -10.19 3.06 27.43
CA THR A 5 -9.90 4.49 27.65
C THR A 5 -10.56 5.31 26.55
N THR A 6 -11.40 6.27 26.92
CA THR A 6 -12.08 7.15 25.95
C THR A 6 -11.08 8.19 25.43
N THR A 7 -10.98 8.31 24.11
CA THR A 7 -10.16 9.35 23.45
C THR A 7 -11.00 10.59 23.16
N THR A 8 -10.38 11.77 23.20
CA THR A 8 -10.99 13.04 22.78
C THR A 8 -10.70 13.38 21.32
N LEU A 9 -9.91 12.55 20.61
CA LEU A 9 -9.57 12.80 19.21
C LEU A 9 -10.80 12.58 18.33
N PRO A 10 -11.23 13.60 17.55
CA PRO A 10 -12.34 13.45 16.63
C PRO A 10 -11.95 12.52 15.48
N THR A 11 -12.89 11.71 15.01
CA THR A 11 -12.71 10.92 13.79
C THR A 11 -13.40 11.61 12.63
N LYS A 12 -12.73 11.64 11.48
CA LYS A 12 -13.29 12.11 10.20
C LYS A 12 -12.96 11.08 9.14
N CYS A 13 -13.86 10.92 8.18
CA CYS A 13 -13.65 10.04 7.02
C CYS A 13 -13.99 10.85 5.77
N ASN A 14 -13.29 10.58 4.66
CA ASN A 14 -13.61 11.22 3.40
C ASN A 14 -15.06 10.90 2.99
N PRO A 15 -15.89 11.90 2.65
CA PRO A 15 -17.30 11.67 2.30
C PRO A 15 -17.47 10.81 1.03
N LEU A 16 -16.46 10.75 0.16
CA LEU A 16 -16.47 9.98 -1.08
C LEU A 16 -15.96 8.54 -0.90
N THR A 17 -15.76 8.07 0.33
CA THR A 17 -15.30 6.70 0.63
C THR A 17 -16.07 5.61 -0.11
N PRO A 18 -17.42 5.62 -0.21
CA PRO A 18 -18.13 4.57 -0.93
C PRO A 18 -17.73 4.49 -2.41
N GLN A 19 -17.57 5.65 -3.05
CA GLN A 19 -17.13 5.74 -4.45
C GLN A 19 -15.67 5.27 -4.59
N LEU A 20 -14.80 5.71 -3.68
CA LEU A 20 -13.40 5.29 -3.63
C LEU A 20 -13.27 3.76 -3.52
N THR A 21 -13.99 3.14 -2.58
CA THR A 21 -13.99 1.69 -2.37
C THR A 21 -14.49 0.96 -3.62
N GLU A 22 -15.59 1.40 -4.22
CA GLU A 22 -16.14 0.79 -5.45
C GLU A 22 -15.16 0.87 -6.62
N THR A 23 -14.55 2.04 -6.86
CA THR A 23 -13.58 2.24 -7.95
C THR A 23 -12.38 1.31 -7.79
N VAL A 24 -11.76 1.29 -6.61
CA VAL A 24 -10.55 0.50 -6.34
C VAL A 24 -10.85 -0.99 -6.41
N HIS A 25 -11.92 -1.46 -5.76
CA HIS A 25 -12.28 -2.88 -5.76
C HIS A 25 -12.64 -3.36 -7.18
N THR A 26 -13.41 -2.57 -7.94
CA THR A 26 -13.76 -2.91 -9.33
C THR A 26 -12.54 -3.04 -10.22
N TYR A 27 -11.55 -2.15 -10.05
CA TYR A 27 -10.30 -2.23 -10.82
C TYR A 27 -9.48 -3.47 -10.46
N LEU A 28 -9.34 -3.76 -9.16
CA LEU A 28 -8.61 -4.94 -8.68
C LEU A 28 -9.27 -6.23 -9.14
N ASP A 29 -10.59 -6.32 -9.06
CA ASP A 29 -11.36 -7.50 -9.47
C ASP A 29 -11.17 -7.85 -10.96
N LYS A 30 -10.98 -6.83 -11.80
CA LYS A 30 -10.73 -7.01 -13.23
C LYS A 30 -9.27 -7.32 -13.57
N THR A 31 -8.34 -7.02 -12.66
CA THR A 31 -6.90 -7.02 -12.95
C THR A 31 -6.17 -8.14 -12.24
N TRP A 32 -6.52 -8.42 -10.99
CA TRP A 32 -5.89 -9.42 -10.15
C TRP A 32 -6.70 -10.71 -10.11
N THR A 33 -6.01 -11.85 -10.22
CA THR A 33 -6.65 -13.15 -10.04
C THR A 33 -6.37 -13.66 -8.64
N PHE A 34 -7.38 -13.59 -7.77
CA PHE A 34 -7.29 -14.14 -6.43
C PHE A 34 -7.25 -15.67 -6.46
N SER A 35 -6.54 -16.28 -5.50
CA SER A 35 -6.40 -17.73 -5.38
C SER A 35 -7.72 -18.46 -5.09
N SER A 36 -8.69 -17.77 -4.47
CA SER A 36 -10.03 -18.27 -4.20
C SER A 36 -11.02 -17.12 -3.99
N GLU A 37 -12.31 -17.41 -4.16
CA GLU A 37 -13.40 -16.45 -3.89
C GLU A 37 -13.48 -16.05 -2.40
N ASN A 38 -13.19 -17.00 -1.50
CA ASN A 38 -13.13 -16.72 -0.07
C ASN A 38 -12.02 -15.71 0.25
N TYR A 39 -10.84 -15.89 -0.36
CA TYR A 39 -9.73 -14.97 -0.17
C TYR A 39 -10.01 -13.59 -0.78
N ARG A 40 -10.57 -13.55 -1.99
CA ARG A 40 -11.06 -12.32 -2.62
C ARG A 40 -12.02 -11.55 -1.71
N THR A 41 -12.98 -12.25 -1.12
CA THR A 41 -13.98 -11.66 -0.21
C THR A 41 -13.30 -11.10 1.03
N ALA A 42 -12.48 -11.91 1.72
CA ALA A 42 -11.73 -11.46 2.89
C ALA A 42 -10.81 -10.27 2.59
N PHE A 43 -10.20 -10.24 1.40
CA PHE A 43 -9.36 -9.12 0.96
C PHE A 43 -10.15 -7.81 0.85
N PHE A 44 -11.33 -7.84 0.21
CA PHE A 44 -12.17 -6.66 0.10
C PHE A 44 -12.82 -6.25 1.42
N GLU A 45 -13.07 -7.19 2.34
CA GLU A 45 -13.54 -6.89 3.70
C GLU A 45 -12.51 -6.16 4.56
N MET A 46 -11.22 -6.21 4.22
CA MET A 46 -10.19 -5.38 4.88
C MET A 46 -10.40 -3.88 4.63
N ASP A 47 -11.12 -3.52 3.56
CA ASP A 47 -11.54 -2.15 3.22
C ASP A 47 -10.39 -1.11 3.31
N PHE A 48 -9.23 -1.45 2.71
CA PHE A 48 -8.09 -0.54 2.59
C PHE A 48 -8.46 0.85 2.04
N PRO A 49 -9.38 0.98 1.06
CA PRO A 49 -9.78 2.31 0.59
C PRO A 49 -10.39 3.18 1.71
N ARG A 50 -11.23 2.58 2.58
CA ARG A 50 -11.75 3.28 3.77
C ARG A 50 -10.66 3.60 4.78
N LEU A 51 -9.67 2.74 4.98
CA LEU A 51 -8.53 3.04 5.85
C LEU A 51 -7.82 4.33 5.40
N LEU A 52 -7.56 4.48 4.10
CA LEU A 52 -6.94 5.69 3.56
C LEU A 52 -7.86 6.91 3.68
N ALA A 53 -9.16 6.74 3.48
CA ALA A 53 -10.13 7.81 3.68
C ALA A 53 -10.24 8.29 5.15
N LEU A 54 -9.86 7.44 6.12
CA LEU A 54 -9.75 7.83 7.53
C LEU A 54 -8.44 8.55 7.83
N PHE A 55 -7.33 8.17 7.17
CA PHE A 55 -6.04 8.85 7.31
C PHE A 55 -6.04 10.23 6.64
N CYS A 56 -6.67 10.35 5.47
CA CYS A 56 -6.69 11.55 4.66
C CYS A 56 -8.13 11.98 4.33
N PRO A 57 -8.92 12.42 5.33
CA PRO A 57 -10.35 12.67 5.16
C PRO A 57 -10.69 13.86 4.27
N GLU A 58 -9.71 14.70 3.93
CA GLU A 58 -9.87 15.89 3.07
C GLU A 58 -9.20 15.74 1.71
N ALA A 59 -8.53 14.61 1.46
CA ALA A 59 -7.80 14.40 0.24
C ALA A 59 -8.72 14.33 -1.00
N PRO A 60 -8.27 14.83 -2.17
CA PRO A 60 -8.95 14.63 -3.44
C PRO A 60 -9.16 13.14 -3.75
N LEU A 61 -10.30 12.83 -4.38
CA LEU A 61 -10.69 11.44 -4.65
C LEU A 61 -9.69 10.71 -5.55
N ASP A 62 -9.22 11.35 -6.60
CA ASP A 62 -8.25 10.79 -7.55
C ASP A 62 -6.93 10.44 -6.86
N ARG A 63 -6.43 11.30 -5.98
CA ARG A 63 -5.23 11.03 -5.17
C ARG A 63 -5.44 9.88 -4.19
N LEU A 64 -6.61 9.83 -3.55
CA LEU A 64 -7.00 8.73 -2.68
C LEU A 64 -7.09 7.40 -3.43
N GLU A 65 -7.60 7.39 -4.66
CA GLU A 65 -7.68 6.19 -5.50
C GLU A 65 -6.28 5.59 -5.75
N SER A 66 -5.31 6.42 -6.13
CA SER A 66 -3.93 5.96 -6.34
C SER A 66 -3.27 5.43 -5.06
N ALA A 67 -3.45 6.14 -3.93
CA ALA A 67 -2.90 5.72 -2.64
C ALA A 67 -3.56 4.45 -2.09
N ALA A 68 -4.89 4.34 -2.21
CA ALA A 68 -5.63 3.14 -1.81
C ALA A 68 -5.23 1.93 -2.67
N LEU A 69 -5.09 2.12 -3.98
CA LEU A 69 -4.65 1.07 -4.88
C LEU A 69 -3.21 0.60 -4.57
N PHE A 70 -2.33 1.52 -4.19
CA PHE A 70 -0.99 1.18 -3.71
C PHE A 70 -1.02 0.35 -2.43
N VAL A 71 -1.82 0.74 -1.44
CA VAL A 71 -1.94 -0.05 -0.20
C VAL A 71 -2.52 -1.44 -0.48
N CYS A 72 -3.53 -1.54 -1.34
CA CYS A 72 -4.02 -2.84 -1.81
C CYS A 72 -2.91 -3.68 -2.46
N LEU A 73 -2.07 -3.09 -3.33
CA LEU A 73 -0.93 -3.78 -3.94
C LEU A 73 0.05 -4.30 -2.88
N THR A 74 0.34 -3.52 -1.83
CA THR A 74 1.21 -3.98 -0.73
C THR A 74 0.59 -5.14 0.05
N GLY A 75 -0.73 -5.14 0.27
CA GLY A 75 -1.42 -6.25 0.90
C GLY A 75 -1.41 -7.52 0.05
N ILE A 76 -1.59 -7.39 -1.27
CA ILE A 76 -1.45 -8.50 -2.23
C ILE A 76 -0.03 -9.09 -2.17
N LEU A 77 0.99 -8.23 -2.11
CA LEU A 77 2.38 -8.65 -2.07
C LEU A 77 2.77 -9.31 -0.75
N ASP A 78 2.33 -8.80 0.41
CA ASP A 78 2.63 -9.42 1.70
C ASP A 78 2.06 -10.85 1.78
N ASP A 79 0.82 -11.05 1.31
CA ASP A 79 0.23 -12.39 1.21
C ASP A 79 0.97 -13.27 0.20
N ALA A 80 1.20 -12.77 -1.03
CA ALA A 80 1.93 -13.53 -2.05
C ALA A 80 3.33 -13.94 -1.56
N PHE A 81 4.08 -13.01 -0.96
CA PHE A 81 5.42 -13.29 -0.44
C PHE A 81 5.41 -14.26 0.74
N SER A 82 4.35 -14.26 1.56
CA SER A 82 4.20 -15.23 2.66
C SER A 82 4.10 -16.69 2.17
N GLN A 83 3.61 -16.89 0.95
CA GLN A 83 3.42 -18.22 0.33
C GLN A 83 4.61 -18.65 -0.55
N MET A 84 5.60 -17.77 -0.74
CA MET A 84 6.72 -17.99 -1.66
C MET A 84 8.03 -18.21 -0.92
N SER A 85 9.05 -18.71 -1.64
CA SER A 85 10.40 -18.77 -1.10
C SER A 85 10.99 -17.35 -0.94
N ILE A 86 11.89 -17.18 0.04
CA ILE A 86 12.60 -15.90 0.23
C ILE A 86 13.37 -15.48 -1.03
N PRO A 87 14.06 -16.38 -1.77
CA PRO A 87 14.67 -16.03 -3.04
C PRO A 87 13.68 -15.51 -4.09
N ASP A 88 12.53 -16.17 -4.26
CA ASP A 88 11.56 -15.80 -5.29
C ASP A 88 10.88 -14.45 -4.99
N SER A 89 10.49 -14.22 -3.74
CA SER A 89 9.93 -12.93 -3.29
C SER A 89 10.91 -11.77 -3.49
N ARG A 90 12.22 -12.00 -3.33
CA ARG A 90 13.25 -10.99 -3.62
C ARG A 90 13.38 -10.66 -5.10
N ILE A 91 13.23 -11.64 -5.99
CA ILE A 91 13.28 -11.41 -7.44
C ILE A 91 12.10 -10.51 -7.85
N ILE A 92 10.90 -10.82 -7.36
CA ILE A 92 9.70 -10.03 -7.64
C ILE A 92 9.83 -8.62 -7.03
N GLY A 93 10.22 -8.53 -5.76
CA GLY A 93 10.43 -7.25 -5.08
C GLY A 93 11.45 -6.37 -5.80
N ALA A 94 12.61 -6.92 -6.19
CA ALA A 94 13.63 -6.19 -6.93
C ALA A 94 13.12 -5.68 -8.28
N LYS A 95 12.36 -6.50 -9.02
CA LYS A 95 11.77 -6.09 -10.30
C LYS A 95 10.78 -4.93 -10.12
N LEU A 96 9.93 -4.97 -9.09
CA LEU A 96 8.98 -3.89 -8.81
C LEU A 96 9.69 -2.60 -8.38
N LEU A 97 10.78 -2.72 -7.61
CA LEU A 97 11.64 -1.59 -7.24
C LEU A 97 12.29 -0.95 -8.48
N ASP A 98 12.83 -1.75 -9.39
CA ASP A 98 13.42 -1.25 -10.64
C ASP A 98 12.39 -0.52 -11.51
N ILE A 99 11.14 -1.00 -11.54
CA ILE A 99 10.03 -0.32 -12.21
C ILE A 99 9.74 1.04 -11.56
N MET A 100 9.64 1.09 -10.22
CA MET A 100 9.39 2.34 -9.48
C MET A 100 10.51 3.36 -9.70
N GLN A 101 11.76 2.92 -9.84
CA GLN A 101 12.91 3.77 -10.13
C GLN A 101 13.02 4.17 -11.61
N GLY A 102 12.21 3.59 -12.49
CA GLY A 102 12.29 3.80 -13.94
C GLY A 102 13.51 3.14 -14.59
N THR A 103 14.18 2.21 -13.91
CA THR A 103 15.35 1.45 -14.41
C THR A 103 14.95 0.17 -15.13
N ALA A 104 13.69 -0.26 -15.00
CA ALA A 104 13.12 -1.37 -15.75
C ALA A 104 11.75 -1.06 -16.35
N ASN A 105 11.45 -1.69 -17.48
CA ASN A 105 10.11 -1.66 -18.07
C ASN A 105 9.20 -2.69 -17.38
N ALA A 106 7.95 -2.28 -17.17
CA ALA A 106 6.89 -3.15 -16.70
C ALA A 106 6.32 -4.03 -17.83
N ASP A 107 6.07 -5.29 -17.53
CA ASP A 107 5.29 -6.19 -18.36
C ASP A 107 3.80 -6.04 -18.03
N LEU A 108 3.04 -5.39 -18.93
CA LEU A 108 1.60 -5.17 -18.73
C LEU A 108 0.75 -6.43 -18.83
N SER A 109 1.33 -7.57 -19.23
CA SER A 109 0.67 -8.87 -19.11
C SER A 109 0.73 -9.44 -17.69
N ASN A 110 1.68 -8.98 -16.88
CA ASN A 110 1.78 -9.29 -15.46
C ASN A 110 0.83 -8.38 -14.64
N PRO A 111 -0.13 -8.95 -13.88
CA PRO A 111 -1.06 -8.17 -13.08
C PRO A 111 -0.42 -7.24 -12.04
N LEU A 112 0.64 -7.67 -11.35
CA LEU A 112 1.32 -6.84 -10.33
C LEU A 112 1.96 -5.61 -10.97
N GLU A 113 2.71 -5.83 -12.06
CA GLU A 113 3.40 -4.77 -12.78
C GLU A 113 2.40 -3.82 -13.46
N LYS A 114 1.26 -4.34 -13.95
CA LYS A 114 0.16 -3.54 -14.49
C LYS A 114 -0.50 -2.64 -13.44
N ILE A 115 -0.78 -3.16 -12.24
CA ILE A 115 -1.32 -2.38 -11.13
C ILE A 115 -0.31 -1.30 -10.72
N LEU A 116 0.97 -1.67 -10.55
CA LEU A 116 2.03 -0.74 -10.19
C LEU A 116 2.18 0.40 -11.21
N MET A 117 2.16 0.07 -12.51
CA MET A 117 2.23 1.09 -13.56
C MET A 117 1.02 2.02 -13.57
N ARG A 118 -0.18 1.49 -13.30
CA ARG A 118 -1.37 2.34 -13.15
C ARG A 118 -1.17 3.35 -12.03
N ILE A 119 -0.69 2.91 -10.87
CA ILE A 119 -0.41 3.77 -9.71
C ILE A 119 0.62 4.86 -10.07
N ILE A 120 1.77 4.46 -10.63
CA ILE A 120 2.85 5.40 -10.99
C ILE A 120 2.34 6.45 -11.98
N ASN A 121 1.60 6.03 -13.00
CA ASN A 121 1.08 6.94 -14.02
C ASN A 121 0.05 7.90 -13.44
N ASP A 122 -0.86 7.42 -12.60
CA ASP A 122 -1.87 8.28 -11.95
C ASP A 122 -1.19 9.30 -11.02
N MET A 123 -0.25 8.86 -10.18
CA MET A 123 0.49 9.76 -9.29
C MET A 123 1.25 10.84 -10.06
N LYS A 124 1.96 10.46 -11.14
CA LYS A 124 2.68 11.43 -11.99
C LYS A 124 1.74 12.41 -12.70
N ALA A 125 0.57 11.94 -13.15
CA ALA A 125 -0.43 12.79 -13.78
C ALA A 125 -1.05 13.80 -12.79
N GLN A 126 -1.15 13.43 -11.51
CA GLN A 126 -1.64 14.30 -10.44
C GLN A 126 -0.60 15.35 -10.03
N ASN A 127 0.63 14.90 -9.72
CA ASN A 127 1.76 15.77 -9.40
C ASN A 127 3.08 14.98 -9.49
N GLU A 128 3.93 15.33 -10.46
CA GLU A 128 5.19 14.63 -10.71
C GLU A 128 6.19 14.71 -9.56
N ASP A 129 6.30 15.87 -8.91
CA ASP A 129 7.25 16.09 -7.80
C ASP A 129 6.84 15.28 -6.58
N LEU A 130 5.57 15.34 -6.19
CA LEU A 130 5.04 14.59 -5.04
C LEU A 130 5.03 13.08 -5.31
N ALA A 131 4.81 12.66 -6.56
CA ALA A 131 4.91 11.25 -6.93
C ALA A 131 6.31 10.68 -6.66
N SER A 132 7.37 11.47 -6.88
CA SER A 132 8.74 11.04 -6.59
C SER A 132 8.93 10.74 -5.10
N ASP A 133 8.39 11.58 -4.21
CA ASP A 133 8.54 11.41 -2.77
C ASP A 133 7.69 10.26 -2.23
N VAL A 134 6.48 10.09 -2.73
CA VAL A 134 5.64 8.91 -2.40
C VAL A 134 6.31 7.61 -2.86
N LEU A 135 6.92 7.60 -4.05
CA LEU A 135 7.65 6.44 -4.56
C LEU A 135 8.90 6.11 -3.73
N LYS A 136 9.59 7.10 -3.15
CA LYS A 136 10.69 6.84 -2.20
C LYS A 136 10.19 6.15 -0.94
N GLY A 137 9.07 6.61 -0.38
CA GLY A 137 8.42 5.96 0.78
C GLY A 137 7.94 4.54 0.47
N ALA A 138 7.39 4.33 -0.72
CA ALA A 138 7.00 3.01 -1.25
C ALA A 138 8.20 2.05 -1.36
N ILE A 139 9.32 2.53 -1.90
CA ILE A 139 10.57 1.77 -2.00
C ILE A 139 11.06 1.34 -0.61
N ALA A 140 11.02 2.24 0.38
CA ALA A 140 11.41 1.92 1.75
C ALA A 140 10.52 0.83 2.37
N LEU A 141 9.20 0.91 2.17
CA LEU A 141 8.24 -0.11 2.62
C LEU A 141 8.53 -1.48 1.99
N PHE A 142 8.77 -1.53 0.67
CA PHE A 142 9.09 -2.78 -0.03
C PHE A 142 10.40 -3.41 0.46
N HIS A 143 11.41 -2.59 0.75
CA HIS A 143 12.65 -3.07 1.36
C HIS A 143 12.43 -3.63 2.78
N ALA A 144 11.58 -3.00 3.58
CA ALA A 144 11.24 -3.47 4.92
C ALA A 144 10.50 -4.82 4.88
N GLN A 145 9.52 -4.98 3.98
CA GLN A 145 8.75 -6.21 3.83
C GLN A 145 9.59 -7.41 3.37
N THR A 146 10.66 -7.17 2.62
CA THR A 146 11.56 -8.23 2.09
C THR A 146 12.80 -8.49 2.96
N SER A 147 12.94 -7.76 4.07
CA SER A 147 14.08 -7.83 4.98
C SER A 147 13.99 -9.03 5.94
N LYS A 148 15.15 -9.67 6.20
CA LYS A 148 15.28 -10.79 7.16
C LYS A 148 15.09 -10.36 8.62
N ALA A 149 14.98 -9.06 8.90
CA ALA A 149 14.84 -8.53 10.26
C ALA A 149 13.58 -9.03 11.00
N ARG A 150 12.55 -9.47 10.26
CA ARG A 150 11.34 -10.13 10.81
C ARG A 150 11.64 -11.30 11.76
N LEU A 151 12.81 -11.95 11.63
CA LEU A 151 13.14 -13.19 12.36
C LEU A 151 14.07 -13.00 13.58
N GLY A 152 14.51 -11.78 13.89
CA GLY A 152 15.62 -11.54 14.84
C GLY A 152 15.37 -10.53 15.97
N VAL A 153 14.16 -10.02 16.13
CA VAL A 153 13.86 -8.99 17.13
C VAL A 153 13.84 -9.59 18.54
N THR A 154 14.68 -9.07 19.44
CA THR A 154 14.78 -9.58 20.82
C THR A 154 14.40 -8.56 21.90
N GLY A 155 14.29 -7.27 21.54
CA GLY A 155 13.90 -6.17 22.43
C GLY A 155 12.73 -5.31 21.92
N LEU A 156 12.13 -4.52 22.82
CA LEU A 156 10.96 -3.68 22.54
C LEU A 156 11.28 -2.48 21.62
N ASP A 157 12.46 -1.88 21.77
CA ASP A 157 12.89 -0.74 20.96
C ASP A 157 13.18 -1.17 19.51
N GLU A 158 13.90 -2.29 19.34
CA GLU A 158 14.13 -2.95 18.04
C GLU A 158 12.81 -3.33 17.37
N TYR A 159 11.81 -3.74 18.14
CA TYR A 159 10.47 -4.04 17.64
C TYR A 159 9.79 -2.78 17.08
N PHE A 160 9.85 -1.64 17.76
CA PHE A 160 9.23 -0.41 17.27
C PHE A 160 9.92 0.15 16.03
N GLU A 161 11.24 0.12 15.96
CA GLU A 161 11.99 0.53 14.77
C GLU A 161 11.65 -0.37 13.56
N PHE A 162 11.66 -1.69 13.77
CA PHE A 162 11.25 -2.64 12.74
C PHE A 162 9.80 -2.40 12.29
N ARG A 163 8.87 -2.25 13.24
CA ARG A 163 7.45 -2.06 12.95
C ARG A 163 7.17 -0.74 12.25
N TYR A 164 7.89 0.33 12.57
CA TYR A 164 7.72 1.61 11.88
C TYR A 164 7.97 1.47 10.37
N GLY A 165 9.01 0.74 9.96
CA GLY A 165 9.24 0.42 8.55
C GLY A 165 8.21 -0.55 7.98
N ASP A 166 7.91 -1.63 8.70
CA ASP A 166 7.02 -2.73 8.25
C ASP A 166 5.55 -2.31 8.09
N VAL A 167 5.05 -1.39 8.92
CA VAL A 167 3.70 -0.81 8.77
C VAL A 167 3.65 0.34 7.78
N GLY A 168 4.78 0.68 7.15
CA GLY A 168 4.86 1.77 6.18
C GLY A 168 4.76 3.15 6.80
N GLY A 169 5.32 3.36 8.00
CA GLY A 169 5.36 4.67 8.64
C GLY A 169 5.93 5.75 7.73
N GLU A 170 7.03 5.45 7.04
CA GLU A 170 7.63 6.33 6.02
C GLU A 170 6.69 6.59 4.84
N TYR A 171 6.03 5.55 4.32
CA TYR A 171 5.07 5.69 3.23
C TYR A 171 3.87 6.55 3.63
N ILE A 172 3.27 6.30 4.80
CA ILE A 172 2.13 7.06 5.32
C ILE A 172 2.56 8.52 5.54
N PHE A 173 3.70 8.75 6.18
CA PHE A 173 4.21 10.10 6.43
C PHE A 173 4.43 10.88 5.13
N HIS A 174 5.12 10.27 4.17
CA HIS A 174 5.37 10.89 2.85
C HIS A 174 4.12 10.95 1.97
N SER A 175 3.04 10.23 2.28
CA SER A 175 1.78 10.30 1.52
C SER A 175 0.82 11.32 2.09
N VAL A 176 0.81 11.57 3.40
CA VAL A 176 -0.19 12.46 4.03
C VAL A 176 -0.08 13.89 3.53
N ASP A 177 1.13 14.46 3.46
CA ASP A 177 1.33 15.84 2.98
C ASP A 177 0.96 15.97 1.48
N PRO A 178 1.42 15.09 0.57
CA PRO A 178 0.94 15.07 -0.82
C PRO A 178 -0.56 14.83 -1.03
N LEU A 179 -1.19 14.06 -0.16
CA LEU A 179 -2.61 13.73 -0.26
C LEU A 179 -3.49 14.87 0.26
N CYS A 180 -3.04 15.57 1.30
CA CYS A 180 -3.82 16.61 1.98
C CYS A 180 -3.47 18.05 1.54
N GLY A 181 -2.33 18.24 0.85
CA GLY A 181 -1.80 19.54 0.42
C GLY A 181 -2.16 19.98 -1.01
#